data_AF-A0A7S0C9R2-F1
#
_entry.id   AF-A0A7S0C9R2-F1
#
_cell.length_a   1.000
_cell.length_b   1.000
_cell.length_c   1.000
_cell.angle_alpha   90.00
_cell.angle_beta   90.00
_cell.angle_gamma   90.00
#
_symmetry.space_group_name_H-M   'P 1'
#
loop_
_entity.id
_entity.type
_entity.pdbx_description
1 polymer ?
#
loop_
_entity_poly.entity_id
_entity_poly.type
_entity_poly.pdbx_seq_one_letter_code
_entity_poly.pdbx_strand_id
1 'polypeptide(L)'
;DTISKKMSSAFSKNESRVMKIAMDNHELNEQEEEDEDEDAAIDTEAEVEVGMTRNEAISKILNTFDVEYAGDRTGQVDYASIRSGGKIIYESRGTELPGTTQELVDTLPIINRIMSKTLNLRFYGHGPEAALSVTHPRDALGQCWAFVVPLLSKDGENNNDTCGVESGSNGRSCGSNSGGDIATLTVKLAKPLRVESVVIEHPPKELTPHFDTAIRDFRVIGYDDINSRFATAYDLGSFTYDIDGLQSLQEFKMQQVDDDGTDLPKMEYIVLAIDRNWGSEISCLYRFRVHGAVE
;
A
#
# COMPACT_ATOMS: atom_id res chain seq x y z
N ASP A 1 21.12 -26.06 0.69
CA ASP A 1 22.04 -26.32 -0.46
C ASP A 1 21.40 -26.89 -1.72
N THR A 2 20.44 -27.82 -1.64
CA THR A 2 19.84 -28.43 -2.85
C THR A 2 18.83 -27.53 -3.59
N ILE A 3 18.21 -26.55 -2.91
CA ILE A 3 17.26 -25.58 -3.50
C ILE A 3 18.01 -24.47 -4.29
N SER A 4 19.14 -24.00 -3.77
CA SER A 4 19.98 -22.98 -4.42
C SER A 4 20.53 -23.44 -5.78
N LYS A 5 20.91 -24.72 -5.91
CA LYS A 5 21.41 -25.28 -7.18
C LYS A 5 20.32 -25.48 -8.25
N LYS A 6 19.06 -25.70 -7.86
CA LYS A 6 17.94 -25.84 -8.81
C LYS A 6 17.45 -24.49 -9.36
N MET A 7 17.49 -23.43 -8.55
CA MET A 7 17.15 -22.07 -9.01
C MET A 7 18.18 -21.50 -9.99
N SER A 8 19.48 -21.72 -9.77
CA SER A 8 20.54 -21.22 -10.67
C SER A 8 20.48 -21.80 -12.10
N SER A 9 20.06 -23.06 -12.25
CA SER A 9 19.94 -23.71 -13.56
C SER A 9 18.72 -23.27 -14.38
N ALA A 10 17.65 -22.80 -13.73
CA ALA A 10 16.44 -22.35 -14.41
C ALA A 10 16.57 -20.92 -14.92
N PHE A 11 17.31 -20.07 -14.21
CA PHE A 11 17.53 -18.66 -14.57
C PHE A 11 18.42 -18.47 -15.81
N SER A 12 19.50 -19.26 -15.96
CA SER A 12 20.42 -19.13 -17.09
C SER A 12 19.78 -19.43 -18.47
N LYS A 13 18.71 -20.23 -18.52
CA LYS A 13 18.03 -20.55 -19.79
C LYS A 13 17.01 -19.49 -20.22
N ASN A 14 16.55 -18.64 -19.31
CA ASN A 14 15.54 -17.61 -19.61
C ASN A 14 16.18 -16.29 -20.10
N GLU A 15 17.41 -15.97 -19.67
CA GLU A 15 18.12 -14.76 -20.10
C GLU A 15 18.39 -14.71 -21.61
N SER A 16 18.65 -15.86 -22.24
CA SER A 16 18.95 -15.91 -23.68
C SER A 16 17.71 -15.68 -24.58
N ARG A 17 16.49 -15.87 -24.06
CA ARG A 17 15.23 -15.62 -24.81
C ARG A 17 14.76 -14.17 -24.67
N VAL A 18 14.93 -13.57 -23.49
CA VAL A 18 14.48 -12.20 -23.23
C VAL A 18 15.36 -11.16 -23.95
N MET A 19 16.68 -11.41 -24.06
CA MET A 19 17.58 -10.52 -24.81
C MET A 19 17.28 -10.46 -26.32
N LYS A 20 16.68 -11.51 -26.90
CA LYS A 20 16.40 -11.56 -28.35
C LYS A 20 15.13 -10.82 -28.74
N ILE A 21 14.21 -10.60 -27.79
CA ILE A 21 12.95 -9.87 -28.03
C ILE A 21 13.14 -8.36 -27.83
N ALA A 22 14.10 -7.97 -26.98
CA ALA A 22 14.37 -6.55 -26.68
C ALA A 22 15.14 -5.79 -27.79
N MET A 23 15.66 -6.48 -28.81
CA MET A 23 16.44 -5.84 -29.88
C MET A 23 15.66 -5.56 -31.18
N ASP A 24 14.43 -6.07 -31.32
CA ASP A 24 13.66 -5.97 -32.57
C ASP A 24 12.56 -4.87 -32.56
N ASN A 25 12.35 -4.15 -31.44
CA ASN A 25 11.25 -3.17 -31.31
C ASN A 25 11.71 -1.70 -31.25
N HIS A 26 12.95 -1.40 -31.65
CA HIS A 26 13.44 -0.02 -31.75
C HIS A 26 13.36 0.49 -33.18
N GLU A 27 12.16 0.65 -33.72
CA GLU A 27 11.86 1.51 -34.87
C GLU A 27 10.33 1.69 -34.97
N LEU A 28 9.90 2.92 -35.32
CA LEU A 28 8.51 3.43 -35.48
C LEU A 28 7.88 4.01 -34.19
N ASN A 29 7.38 5.26 -34.13
CA ASN A 29 7.26 6.36 -35.07
C ASN A 29 6.97 7.66 -34.26
N GLU A 30 7.44 8.81 -34.73
CA GLU A 30 7.07 10.15 -34.24
C GLU A 30 5.67 10.55 -34.76
N GLN A 31 4.90 11.32 -33.97
CA GLN A 31 4.16 12.50 -34.44
C GLN A 31 3.47 13.26 -33.29
N GLU A 32 3.59 14.59 -33.38
CA GLU A 32 3.10 15.66 -32.48
C GLU A 32 1.58 15.88 -32.57
N GLU A 33 0.98 16.44 -31.52
CA GLU A 33 -0.18 17.34 -31.61
C GLU A 33 -0.20 18.29 -30.41
N GLU A 34 -0.20 19.60 -30.71
CA GLU A 34 -0.43 20.73 -29.80
C GLU A 34 -1.95 20.87 -29.56
N ASP A 35 -2.39 21.29 -28.36
CA ASP A 35 -3.60 22.11 -28.21
C ASP A 35 -3.69 22.84 -26.85
N GLU A 36 -4.44 23.94 -26.91
CA GLU A 36 -4.47 25.21 -26.17
C GLU A 36 -4.84 25.24 -24.66
N ASP A 37 -4.48 26.37 -24.05
CA ASP A 37 -4.57 26.78 -22.63
C ASP A 37 -6.00 26.88 -22.04
N GLU A 38 -6.17 26.44 -20.79
CA GLU A 38 -7.12 27.05 -19.84
C GLU A 38 -6.47 27.23 -18.45
N ASP A 39 -6.18 28.49 -18.10
CA ASP A 39 -5.63 28.91 -16.80
C ASP A 39 -6.65 28.73 -15.66
N ALA A 40 -6.55 27.62 -14.92
CA ALA A 40 -7.11 27.51 -13.58
C ALA A 40 -5.98 27.64 -12.54
N ALA A 41 -5.96 28.76 -11.83
CA ALA A 41 -5.01 28.99 -10.75
C ALA A 41 -5.28 28.03 -9.58
N ILE A 42 -4.46 26.99 -9.43
CA ILE A 42 -4.47 26.09 -8.27
C ILE A 42 -3.35 26.52 -7.32
N ASP A 43 -3.75 26.93 -6.12
CA ASP A 43 -2.85 27.25 -5.02
C ASP A 43 -2.32 25.94 -4.41
N THR A 44 -1.17 25.48 -4.91
CA THR A 44 -0.42 24.37 -4.32
C THR A 44 0.86 24.90 -3.70
N GLU A 45 0.97 24.85 -2.38
CA GLU A 45 2.24 24.96 -1.67
C GLU A 45 3.08 23.68 -1.92
N ALA A 46 3.71 23.62 -3.10
CA ALA A 46 4.74 22.63 -3.39
C ALA A 46 6.08 23.13 -2.83
N GLU A 47 6.86 22.25 -2.20
CA GLU A 47 8.22 22.58 -1.76
C GLU A 47 9.12 22.84 -2.99
N VAL A 48 9.28 24.11 -3.36
CA VAL A 48 10.17 24.54 -4.45
C VAL A 48 11.62 24.49 -3.95
N GLU A 49 12.42 23.61 -4.53
CA GLU A 49 13.87 23.61 -4.29
C GLU A 49 14.50 24.94 -4.73
N VAL A 50 15.27 25.56 -3.84
CA VAL A 50 15.90 26.86 -4.06
C VAL A 50 16.84 26.80 -5.26
N GLY A 51 16.47 27.49 -6.36
CA GLY A 51 17.28 27.60 -7.58
C GLY A 51 16.59 27.12 -8.87
N MET A 52 15.37 26.58 -8.78
CA MET A 52 14.59 26.14 -9.95
C MET A 52 13.89 27.31 -10.66
N THR A 53 13.92 27.34 -12.00
CA THR A 53 13.13 28.33 -12.76
C THR A 53 11.63 27.99 -12.71
N ARG A 54 10.75 28.99 -12.91
CA ARG A 54 9.29 28.78 -12.88
C ARG A 54 8.83 27.67 -13.84
N ASN A 55 9.41 27.62 -15.03
CA ASN A 55 9.02 26.63 -16.05
C ASN A 55 9.52 25.22 -15.70
N GLU A 56 10.71 25.10 -15.11
CA GLU A 56 11.21 23.82 -14.60
C GLU A 56 10.35 23.32 -13.44
N ALA A 57 9.91 24.22 -12.56
CA ALA A 57 9.01 23.87 -11.46
C ALA A 57 7.66 23.37 -11.98
N ILE A 58 7.05 24.08 -12.93
CA ILE A 58 5.79 23.67 -13.57
C ILE A 58 5.96 22.32 -14.27
N SER A 59 7.01 22.14 -15.07
CA SER A 59 7.29 20.87 -15.75
C SER A 59 7.50 19.71 -14.78
N LYS A 60 8.21 19.93 -13.66
CA LYS A 60 8.41 18.91 -12.62
C LYS A 60 7.08 18.52 -11.95
N ILE A 61 6.22 19.50 -11.69
CA ILE A 61 4.89 19.28 -11.12
C ILE A 61 4.02 18.48 -12.10
N LEU A 62 3.90 18.93 -13.35
CA LEU A 62 3.10 18.26 -14.38
C LEU A 62 3.57 16.81 -14.59
N ASN A 63 4.87 16.58 -14.77
CA ASN A 63 5.41 15.23 -14.91
C ASN A 63 5.12 14.34 -13.68
N THR A 64 5.09 14.91 -12.48
CA THR A 64 4.77 14.15 -11.26
C THR A 64 3.29 13.76 -11.24
N PHE A 65 2.41 14.72 -11.56
CA PHE A 65 0.97 14.48 -11.71
C PHE A 65 0.69 13.44 -12.79
N ASP A 66 1.31 13.55 -13.95
CA ASP A 66 1.14 12.60 -15.06
C ASP A 66 1.57 11.19 -14.67
N VAL A 67 2.67 11.04 -13.93
CA VAL A 67 3.11 9.72 -13.46
C VAL A 67 2.14 9.14 -12.44
N GLU A 68 1.61 9.95 -11.52
CA GLU A 68 0.62 9.50 -10.53
C GLU A 68 -0.69 9.10 -11.20
N TYR A 69 -1.24 9.98 -12.03
CA TYR A 69 -2.46 9.71 -12.78
C TYR A 69 -2.29 8.56 -13.77
N ALA A 70 -1.09 8.41 -14.34
CA ALA A 70 -0.80 7.27 -15.21
C ALA A 70 -0.67 5.95 -14.45
N GLY A 71 -0.07 5.96 -13.27
CA GLY A 71 -0.01 4.80 -12.40
C GLY A 71 -1.36 4.43 -11.77
N ASP A 72 -2.27 5.39 -11.70
CA ASP A 72 -3.60 5.19 -11.14
C ASP A 72 -4.61 4.70 -12.19
N ARG A 73 -5.10 3.46 -12.02
CA ARG A 73 -6.15 2.89 -12.87
C ARG A 73 -7.56 3.39 -12.48
N THR A 74 -7.69 4.08 -11.35
CA THR A 74 -8.98 4.58 -10.84
C THR A 74 -9.30 6.00 -11.30
N GLY A 75 -8.31 6.77 -11.76
CA GLY A 75 -8.47 8.17 -12.13
C GLY A 75 -8.71 9.12 -10.93
N GLN A 76 -8.50 8.66 -9.70
CA GLN A 76 -8.60 9.45 -8.47
C GLN A 76 -7.20 9.84 -7.96
N VAL A 77 -7.11 10.88 -7.14
CA VAL A 77 -5.84 11.31 -6.51
C VAL A 77 -5.51 10.40 -5.33
N ASP A 78 -4.27 9.91 -5.26
CA ASP A 78 -3.79 9.05 -4.17
C ASP A 78 -3.07 9.88 -3.09
N TYR A 79 -3.79 10.20 -2.01
CA TYR A 79 -3.24 11.01 -0.91
C TYR A 79 -2.28 10.24 0.01
N ALA A 80 -2.19 8.92 -0.13
CA ALA A 80 -1.21 8.11 0.58
C ALA A 80 0.14 8.05 -0.16
N SER A 81 0.21 8.48 -1.43
CA SER A 81 1.43 8.37 -2.19
C SER A 81 2.53 9.28 -1.65
N ILE A 82 3.76 8.74 -1.59
CA ILE A 82 4.95 9.49 -1.17
C ILE A 82 5.22 10.68 -2.11
N ARG A 83 4.90 10.54 -3.41
CA ARG A 83 5.09 11.61 -4.39
C ARG A 83 4.10 12.76 -4.20
N SER A 84 2.87 12.47 -3.82
CA SER A 84 1.86 13.48 -3.48
C SER A 84 2.09 14.14 -2.11
N GLY A 85 3.02 13.62 -1.30
CA GLY A 85 3.40 14.16 0.01
C GLY A 85 3.07 13.26 1.21
N GLY A 86 2.54 12.05 0.98
CA GLY A 86 2.30 11.05 2.01
C GLY A 86 3.58 10.60 2.71
N LYS A 87 3.51 10.29 4.00
CA LYS A 87 4.69 9.90 4.81
C LYS A 87 4.39 8.68 5.67
N ILE A 88 5.33 7.74 5.70
CA ILE A 88 5.24 6.54 6.55
C ILE A 88 5.66 6.88 7.97
N ILE A 89 4.90 6.39 8.95
CA ILE A 89 5.16 6.59 10.38
C ILE A 89 5.63 5.26 10.97
N TYR A 90 6.89 5.22 11.41
CA TYR A 90 7.52 4.02 12.00
C TYR A 90 7.43 3.99 13.53
N GLU A 91 7.57 5.16 14.18
CA GLU A 91 7.45 5.31 15.63
C GLU A 91 6.63 6.55 15.93
N SER A 92 5.61 6.39 16.76
CA SER A 92 4.77 7.50 17.19
C SER A 92 5.07 7.82 18.65
N ARG A 93 6.15 8.59 18.89
CA ARG A 93 6.57 8.95 20.26
C ARG A 93 5.53 9.85 20.92
N GLY A 94 4.86 9.33 21.94
CA GLY A 94 3.93 10.10 22.77
C GLY A 94 2.51 10.22 22.22
N THR A 95 2.14 9.41 21.23
CA THR A 95 0.78 9.32 20.67
C THR A 95 0.32 7.85 20.67
N GLU A 96 -0.98 7.60 20.73
CA GLU A 96 -1.56 6.24 20.68
C GLU A 96 -1.62 5.63 19.25
N LEU A 97 -1.00 6.27 18.26
CA LEU A 97 -0.92 5.79 16.89
C LEU A 97 0.01 4.55 16.79
N PRO A 98 -0.45 3.43 16.19
CA PRO A 98 0.40 2.29 15.94
C PRO A 98 1.48 2.64 14.90
N GLY A 99 2.68 2.08 15.07
CA GLY A 99 3.79 2.25 14.12
C GLY A 99 3.74 1.24 12.98
N THR A 100 4.34 1.60 11.84
CA THR A 100 4.47 0.69 10.70
C THR A 100 5.38 -0.50 11.02
N THR A 101 4.94 -1.70 10.68
CA THR A 101 5.70 -2.94 10.85
C THR A 101 6.97 -2.94 10.02
N GLN A 102 8.05 -3.53 10.56
CA GLN A 102 9.33 -3.61 9.86
C GLN A 102 9.27 -4.57 8.67
N GLU A 103 10.09 -4.28 7.67
CA GLU A 103 10.28 -5.11 6.48
C GLU A 103 10.95 -6.46 6.79
N LEU A 104 10.74 -7.46 5.93
CA LEU A 104 11.36 -8.78 6.02
C LEU A 104 12.89 -8.70 6.16
N VAL A 105 13.52 -7.77 5.44
CA VAL A 105 14.97 -7.55 5.46
C VAL A 105 15.49 -7.21 6.86
N ASP A 106 14.71 -6.51 7.68
CA ASP A 106 15.11 -6.09 9.01
C ASP A 106 15.13 -7.24 10.02
N THR A 107 14.39 -8.32 9.73
CA THR A 107 14.38 -9.56 10.54
C THR A 107 15.57 -10.48 10.27
N LEU A 108 16.35 -10.21 9.21
CA LEU A 108 17.45 -11.07 8.79
C LEU A 108 18.71 -10.91 9.66
N PRO A 109 19.59 -11.94 9.71
CA PRO A 109 20.90 -11.81 10.34
C PRO A 109 21.68 -10.61 9.81
N ILE A 110 22.46 -9.96 10.69
CA ILE A 110 23.15 -8.69 10.42
C ILE A 110 23.95 -8.70 9.11
N ILE A 111 24.63 -9.79 8.78
CA ILE A 111 25.41 -9.91 7.54
C ILE A 111 24.52 -9.79 6.30
N ASN A 112 23.37 -10.47 6.29
CA ASN A 112 22.41 -10.44 5.19
C ASN A 112 21.77 -9.05 5.08
N ARG A 113 21.45 -8.44 6.23
CA ARG A 113 20.91 -7.08 6.28
C ARG A 113 21.91 -6.06 5.72
N ILE A 114 23.18 -6.15 6.11
CA ILE A 114 24.24 -5.27 5.58
C ILE A 114 24.43 -5.52 4.09
N MET A 115 24.53 -6.77 3.63
CA MET A 115 24.64 -7.05 2.20
C MET A 115 23.45 -6.50 1.41
N SER A 116 22.23 -6.71 1.89
CA SER A 116 21.02 -6.21 1.24
C SER A 116 21.02 -4.68 1.14
N LYS A 117 21.28 -3.98 2.25
CA LYS A 117 21.23 -2.50 2.29
C LYS A 117 22.43 -1.82 1.62
N THR A 118 23.65 -2.36 1.78
CA THR A 118 24.88 -1.75 1.25
C THR A 118 25.07 -2.01 -0.24
N LEU A 119 24.68 -3.19 -0.73
CA LEU A 119 24.81 -3.54 -2.15
C LEU A 119 23.51 -3.31 -2.94
N ASN A 120 22.50 -2.71 -2.30
CA ASN A 120 21.17 -2.47 -2.87
C ASN A 120 20.52 -3.76 -3.43
N LEU A 121 20.77 -4.89 -2.77
CA LEU A 121 20.30 -6.22 -3.16
C LEU A 121 18.93 -6.47 -2.53
N ARG A 122 17.88 -6.50 -3.35
CA ARG A 122 16.47 -6.59 -2.94
C ARG A 122 15.89 -8.01 -2.96
N PHE A 123 16.72 -9.00 -2.63
CA PHE A 123 16.33 -10.42 -2.70
C PHE A 123 15.15 -10.80 -1.80
N TYR A 124 14.84 -9.98 -0.79
CA TYR A 124 13.85 -10.27 0.25
C TYR A 124 12.67 -9.29 0.24
N GLY A 125 12.40 -8.67 -0.92
CA GLY A 125 11.35 -7.67 -1.06
C GLY A 125 11.82 -6.24 -0.74
N HIS A 126 10.86 -5.33 -0.68
CA HIS A 126 11.08 -3.92 -0.41
C HIS A 126 10.47 -3.52 0.93
N GLY A 127 10.80 -2.30 1.38
CA GLY A 127 10.18 -1.66 2.52
C GLY A 127 8.76 -1.16 2.24
N PRO A 128 8.06 -0.65 3.27
CA PRO A 128 6.70 -0.12 3.16
C PRO A 128 6.59 1.03 2.15
N GLU A 129 7.69 1.70 1.83
CA GLU A 129 7.74 2.71 0.77
C GLU A 129 7.28 2.16 -0.58
N ALA A 130 7.52 0.87 -0.85
CA ALA A 130 7.10 0.24 -2.09
C ALA A 130 5.58 0.26 -2.25
N ALA A 131 4.83 -0.01 -1.18
CA ALA A 131 3.36 0.00 -1.19
C ALA A 131 2.77 1.39 -1.48
N LEU A 132 3.50 2.46 -1.17
CA LEU A 132 3.08 3.86 -1.40
C LEU A 132 3.77 4.50 -2.61
N SER A 133 4.67 3.79 -3.29
CA SER A 133 5.37 4.24 -4.50
C SER A 133 4.67 3.80 -5.78
N VAL A 134 4.54 4.73 -6.74
CA VAL A 134 3.86 4.45 -8.01
C VAL A 134 4.65 3.40 -8.80
N THR A 135 3.93 2.43 -9.35
CA THR A 135 4.51 1.42 -10.25
C THR A 135 4.64 2.00 -11.65
N HIS A 136 5.86 1.99 -12.21
CA HIS A 136 6.12 2.47 -13.56
C HIS A 136 7.07 1.52 -14.30
N PRO A 137 6.83 1.21 -15.60
CA PRO A 137 5.67 1.59 -16.42
C PRO A 137 4.35 0.94 -15.96
N ARG A 138 3.20 1.37 -16.50
CA ARG A 138 1.85 0.96 -16.03
C ARG A 138 1.62 -0.56 -15.94
N ASP A 139 2.31 -1.34 -16.77
CA ASP A 139 2.17 -2.80 -16.84
C ASP A 139 3.23 -3.56 -16.03
N ALA A 140 4.11 -2.83 -15.33
CA ALA A 140 5.03 -3.47 -14.40
C ALA A 140 4.25 -4.07 -13.22
N LEU A 141 4.76 -5.18 -12.68
CA LEU A 141 4.16 -5.84 -11.51
C LEU A 141 4.29 -5.02 -10.22
N GLY A 142 5.11 -3.96 -10.22
CA GLY A 142 5.40 -3.18 -9.04
C GLY A 142 6.40 -3.87 -8.11
N GLN A 143 6.65 -3.23 -6.98
CA GLN A 143 7.51 -3.74 -5.93
C GLN A 143 6.64 -4.01 -4.71
N CYS A 144 6.91 -5.10 -3.99
CA CYS A 144 6.13 -5.46 -2.82
C CYS A 144 6.85 -5.06 -1.53
N TRP A 145 6.09 -4.47 -0.62
CA TRP A 145 6.45 -4.46 0.78
C TRP A 145 6.23 -5.85 1.35
N ALA A 146 7.31 -6.52 1.72
CA ALA A 146 7.28 -7.88 2.24
C ALA A 146 7.53 -7.89 3.75
N PHE A 147 6.73 -8.67 4.48
CA PHE A 147 6.86 -8.83 5.93
C PHE A 147 6.50 -10.25 6.37
N VAL A 148 7.11 -10.70 7.47
CA VAL A 148 6.87 -12.04 8.03
C VAL A 148 5.54 -12.03 8.77
N VAL A 149 4.73 -13.07 8.59
CA VAL A 149 3.60 -13.33 9.48
C VAL A 149 4.17 -13.91 10.77
N PRO A 150 4.04 -13.23 11.93
CA PRO A 150 4.47 -13.81 13.18
C PRO A 150 3.75 -15.15 13.33
N LEU A 151 4.50 -16.22 13.64
CA LEU A 151 3.90 -17.50 13.99
C LEU A 151 3.14 -17.32 15.30
N LEU A 152 1.91 -16.81 15.22
CA LEU A 152 0.94 -16.96 16.29
C LEU A 152 0.93 -18.46 16.59
N SER A 153 1.26 -18.79 17.84
CA SER A 153 1.35 -20.15 18.35
C SER A 153 0.27 -21.02 17.70
N LYS A 154 0.69 -22.08 17.01
CA LYS A 154 -0.16 -23.15 16.46
C LYS A 154 -0.95 -23.92 17.54
N ASP A 155 -1.21 -23.31 18.70
CA ASP A 155 -1.96 -23.82 19.82
C ASP A 155 -3.32 -23.10 19.87
N GLY A 156 -4.09 -23.22 18.79
CA GLY A 156 -5.42 -22.62 18.67
C GLY A 156 -6.31 -23.32 17.65
N GLU A 157 -5.92 -24.49 17.17
CA GLU A 157 -6.77 -25.36 16.35
C GLU A 157 -7.71 -26.15 17.27
N ASN A 158 -8.54 -25.44 18.05
CA ASN A 158 -9.62 -26.01 18.84
C ASN A 158 -10.92 -25.28 18.51
N ASN A 159 -11.55 -25.74 17.42
CA ASN A 159 -12.98 -25.93 17.22
C ASN A 159 -13.92 -25.24 18.24
N ASN A 160 -14.45 -24.07 17.90
CA ASN A 160 -15.87 -23.70 17.97
C ASN A 160 -16.05 -22.22 17.62
N ASP A 161 -15.95 -21.88 16.33
CA ASP A 161 -16.49 -20.62 15.81
C ASP A 161 -18.02 -20.73 15.77
N THR A 162 -18.64 -20.59 16.94
CA THR A 162 -20.09 -20.46 17.07
C THR A 162 -20.34 -18.99 17.38
N CYS A 163 -20.96 -18.29 16.44
CA CYS A 163 -21.55 -16.98 16.71
C CYS A 163 -22.66 -17.22 17.76
N GLY A 164 -22.33 -17.05 19.04
CA GLY A 164 -23.24 -17.23 20.15
C GLY A 164 -24.30 -16.15 20.12
N VAL A 165 -25.54 -16.52 19.79
CA VAL A 165 -26.71 -15.69 20.02
C VAL A 165 -26.95 -15.64 21.53
N GLU A 166 -26.57 -14.53 22.17
CA GLU A 166 -27.13 -14.18 23.47
C GLU A 166 -28.29 -13.21 23.28
N SER A 167 -29.47 -13.66 23.70
CA SER A 167 -30.70 -12.85 23.75
C SER A 167 -30.59 -11.86 24.91
N GLY A 168 -30.50 -10.56 24.61
CA GLY A 168 -30.57 -9.51 25.62
C GLY A 168 -30.15 -8.12 25.12
N SER A 169 -31.11 -7.39 24.54
CA SER A 169 -31.19 -5.91 24.46
C SER A 169 -29.91 -5.08 24.21
N ASN A 170 -29.85 -4.51 22.99
CA ASN A 170 -29.21 -3.26 22.56
C ASN A 170 -27.67 -3.18 22.60
N GLY A 171 -27.06 -3.63 21.50
CA GLY A 171 -25.68 -3.36 21.12
C GLY A 171 -25.14 -4.48 20.24
N ARG A 172 -25.18 -4.31 18.92
CA ARG A 172 -24.51 -5.24 17.99
C ARG A 172 -23.01 -4.97 18.07
N SER A 173 -22.32 -5.59 19.01
CA SER A 173 -20.87 -5.76 18.92
C SER A 173 -20.61 -7.14 18.31
N CYS A 174 -20.30 -7.17 17.01
CA CYS A 174 -19.57 -8.29 16.45
C CYS A 174 -18.18 -8.23 17.09
N GLY A 175 -17.93 -9.10 18.07
CA GLY A 175 -16.67 -9.17 18.79
C GLY A 175 -15.50 -9.26 17.81
N SER A 176 -14.61 -8.30 17.94
CA SER A 176 -13.29 -8.26 17.33
C SER A 176 -12.65 -9.65 17.47
N ASN A 177 -12.41 -10.33 16.35
CA ASN A 177 -11.62 -11.55 16.33
C ASN A 177 -10.27 -11.22 16.93
N SER A 178 -10.02 -11.67 18.17
CA SER A 178 -8.81 -11.47 18.94
C SER A 178 -7.66 -12.35 18.42
N GLY A 179 -7.35 -12.23 17.14
CA GLY A 179 -6.00 -12.37 16.61
C GLY A 179 -5.50 -10.96 16.36
N GLY A 180 -4.39 -10.56 16.98
CA GLY A 180 -3.78 -9.27 16.68
C GLY A 180 -3.44 -9.14 15.20
N ASP A 181 -3.26 -7.91 14.74
CA ASP A 181 -2.76 -7.64 13.39
C ASP A 181 -1.38 -8.27 13.20
N ILE A 182 -1.18 -8.91 12.06
CA ILE A 182 0.11 -9.50 11.68
C ILE A 182 1.08 -8.43 11.19
N ALA A 183 0.56 -7.31 10.69
CA ALA A 183 1.30 -6.11 10.36
C ALA A 183 0.39 -4.89 10.32
N THR A 184 0.99 -3.73 10.53
CA THR A 184 0.34 -2.42 10.42
C THR A 184 1.14 -1.53 9.46
N LEU A 185 0.45 -0.78 8.60
CA LEU A 185 1.00 0.33 7.82
C LEU A 185 0.33 1.63 8.25
N THR A 186 1.13 2.54 8.80
CA THR A 186 0.66 3.85 9.26
C THR A 186 1.17 4.94 8.34
N VAL A 187 0.24 5.66 7.72
CA VAL A 187 0.51 6.68 6.71
C VAL A 187 -0.08 8.00 7.16
N LYS A 188 0.78 9.03 7.22
CA LYS A 188 0.33 10.42 7.22
C LYS A 188 -0.05 10.79 5.79
N LEU A 189 -1.29 11.21 5.57
CA LEU A 189 -1.78 11.62 4.27
C LEU A 189 -1.15 12.94 3.84
N ALA A 190 -1.09 13.17 2.53
CA ALA A 190 -0.57 14.41 1.96
C ALA A 190 -1.37 15.65 2.40
N LYS A 191 -2.68 15.49 2.61
CA LYS A 191 -3.60 16.50 3.17
C LYS A 191 -4.63 15.82 4.06
N PRO A 192 -5.13 16.49 5.12
CA PRO A 192 -6.28 15.99 5.86
C PRO A 192 -7.51 15.91 4.95
N LEU A 193 -8.18 14.76 4.93
CA LEU A 193 -9.32 14.52 4.02
C LEU A 193 -10.34 13.56 4.63
N ARG A 194 -11.59 13.64 4.16
CA ARG A 194 -12.62 12.66 4.49
C ARG A 194 -12.47 11.45 3.58
N VAL A 195 -12.00 10.34 4.15
CA VAL A 195 -11.65 9.16 3.36
C VAL A 195 -12.91 8.50 2.82
N GLU A 196 -12.98 8.32 1.51
CA GLU A 196 -14.12 7.71 0.82
C GLU A 196 -13.83 6.27 0.42
N SER A 197 -12.59 5.98 0.05
CA SER A 197 -12.18 4.65 -0.35
C SER A 197 -10.69 4.42 -0.18
N VAL A 198 -10.32 3.15 -0.10
CA VAL A 198 -8.94 2.72 -0.25
C VAL A 198 -8.82 1.68 -1.35
N VAL A 199 -7.65 1.57 -1.94
CA VAL A 199 -7.36 0.61 -3.00
C VAL A 199 -6.22 -0.28 -2.57
N ILE A 200 -6.39 -1.58 -2.75
CA ILE A 200 -5.34 -2.59 -2.59
C ILE A 200 -5.07 -3.24 -3.94
N GLU A 201 -3.78 -3.43 -4.26
CA GLU A 201 -3.37 -4.20 -5.42
C GLU A 201 -2.46 -5.36 -5.06
N HIS A 202 -2.61 -6.45 -5.79
CA HIS A 202 -1.67 -7.57 -5.79
C HIS A 202 -1.60 -8.18 -7.21
N PRO A 203 -0.43 -8.66 -7.68
CA PRO A 203 -0.32 -9.36 -8.95
C PRO A 203 -1.36 -10.49 -9.09
N PRO A 204 -1.97 -10.61 -10.28
CA PRO A 204 -2.94 -11.65 -10.56
C PRO A 204 -2.29 -13.03 -10.59
N LYS A 205 -3.07 -14.09 -10.33
CA LYS A 205 -2.59 -15.48 -10.18
C LYS A 205 -1.88 -16.00 -11.44
N GLU A 206 -2.20 -15.44 -12.60
CA GLU A 206 -1.60 -15.80 -13.89
C GLU A 206 -0.14 -15.33 -14.01
N LEU A 207 0.26 -14.31 -13.23
CA LEU A 207 1.58 -13.69 -13.32
C LEU A 207 2.53 -14.10 -12.19
N THR A 208 2.04 -14.72 -11.13
CA THR A 208 2.88 -15.20 -10.01
C THR A 208 2.36 -16.52 -9.43
N PRO A 209 3.25 -17.50 -9.18
CA PRO A 209 2.88 -18.71 -8.44
C PRO A 209 2.70 -18.43 -6.94
N HIS A 210 3.11 -17.26 -6.45
CA HIS A 210 3.05 -16.82 -5.06
C HIS A 210 1.91 -15.82 -4.86
N PHE A 211 0.69 -16.20 -5.23
CA PHE A 211 -0.50 -15.36 -5.02
C PHE A 211 -1.01 -15.43 -3.58
N ASP A 212 -0.65 -16.48 -2.85
CA ASP A 212 -0.95 -16.74 -1.45
C ASP A 212 -0.24 -15.78 -0.47
N THR A 213 0.75 -15.02 -0.96
CA THR A 213 1.39 -13.92 -0.21
C THR A 213 0.51 -12.67 -0.12
N ALA A 214 -0.57 -12.58 -0.90
CA ALA A 214 -1.46 -11.43 -0.84
C ALA A 214 -2.08 -11.28 0.56
N ILE A 215 -2.27 -10.03 1.00
CA ILE A 215 -3.06 -9.77 2.20
C ILE A 215 -4.51 -10.24 1.97
N ARG A 216 -5.20 -10.61 3.05
CA ARG A 216 -6.57 -11.09 2.99
C ARG A 216 -7.48 -10.20 3.82
N ASP A 217 -7.49 -10.40 5.13
CA ASP A 217 -8.37 -9.68 6.04
C ASP A 217 -7.61 -8.47 6.60
N PHE A 218 -8.22 -7.29 6.52
CA PHE A 218 -7.62 -6.06 7.00
C PHE A 218 -8.67 -5.05 7.48
N ARG A 219 -8.22 -4.10 8.28
CA ARG A 219 -9.01 -3.00 8.83
C ARG A 219 -8.36 -1.67 8.48
N VAL A 220 -9.20 -0.66 8.29
CA VAL A 220 -8.75 0.70 7.99
C VAL A 220 -9.23 1.59 9.13
N ILE A 221 -8.29 2.28 9.78
CA ILE A 221 -8.56 3.15 10.92
C ILE A 221 -8.02 4.54 10.59
N GLY A 222 -8.87 5.55 10.75
CA GLY A 222 -8.52 6.96 10.56
C GLY A 222 -8.19 7.65 11.88
N TYR A 223 -7.30 8.63 11.83
CA TYR A 223 -7.00 9.53 12.95
C TYR A 223 -6.94 10.99 12.49
N ASP A 224 -7.39 11.89 13.34
CA ASP A 224 -7.66 13.30 13.03
C ASP A 224 -6.45 14.26 13.15
N ASP A 225 -5.69 14.32 14.26
CA ASP A 225 -4.58 15.29 14.43
C ASP A 225 -3.54 14.98 15.55
N ILE A 226 -2.33 15.52 15.37
CA ILE A 226 -1.10 15.60 16.17
C ILE A 226 -1.12 16.63 17.33
N ASN A 227 -2.13 17.50 17.45
CA ASN A 227 -2.16 18.55 18.48
C ASN A 227 -2.69 18.12 19.86
N SER A 228 -3.39 16.99 19.94
CA SER A 228 -3.81 16.40 21.21
C SER A 228 -2.85 15.27 21.57
N ARG A 229 -2.55 15.12 22.87
CA ARG A 229 -1.77 13.98 23.40
C ARG A 229 -2.45 12.61 23.14
N PHE A 230 -3.61 12.61 22.50
CA PHE A 230 -4.46 11.49 22.17
C PHE A 230 -5.03 11.75 20.77
N ALA A 231 -4.67 10.94 19.78
CA ALA A 231 -5.29 10.97 18.46
C ALA A 231 -6.57 10.12 18.54
N THR A 232 -7.70 10.63 18.07
CA THR A 232 -8.96 9.88 18.12
C THR A 232 -8.97 8.85 17.00
N ALA A 233 -9.19 7.58 17.33
CA ALA A 233 -9.29 6.51 16.35
C ALA A 233 -10.75 6.39 15.85
N TYR A 234 -10.92 6.35 14.53
CA TYR A 234 -12.20 6.13 13.88
C TYR A 234 -12.12 4.87 13.01
N ASP A 235 -12.98 3.89 13.25
CA ASP A 235 -13.07 2.69 12.42
C ASP A 235 -13.73 3.04 11.08
N LEU A 236 -12.97 2.95 9.99
CA LEU A 236 -13.47 3.25 8.65
C LEU A 236 -14.02 2.00 7.96
N GLY A 237 -13.70 0.81 8.46
CA GLY A 237 -14.21 -0.45 7.94
C GLY A 237 -13.23 -1.62 8.03
N SER A 238 -13.81 -2.81 7.92
CA SER A 238 -13.12 -4.10 7.85
C SER A 238 -13.42 -4.76 6.50
N PHE A 239 -12.40 -5.25 5.82
CA PHE A 239 -12.51 -5.74 4.45
C PHE A 239 -11.69 -7.01 4.23
N THR A 240 -12.01 -7.70 3.13
CA THR A 240 -11.27 -8.88 2.66
C THR A 240 -10.87 -8.67 1.20
N TYR A 241 -9.57 -8.72 0.91
CA TYR A 241 -9.04 -8.72 -0.45
C TYR A 241 -9.21 -10.10 -1.09
N ASP A 242 -9.87 -10.15 -2.25
CA ASP A 242 -10.20 -11.39 -2.94
C ASP A 242 -9.17 -11.74 -4.04
N ILE A 243 -8.33 -12.74 -3.81
CA ILE A 243 -7.35 -13.19 -4.83
C ILE A 243 -8.01 -13.79 -6.08
N ASP A 244 -9.26 -14.21 -6.01
CA ASP A 244 -10.05 -14.74 -7.14
C ASP A 244 -10.92 -13.65 -7.79
N GLY A 245 -10.80 -12.39 -7.32
CA GLY A 245 -11.49 -11.25 -7.89
C GLY A 245 -11.13 -11.02 -9.36
N LEU A 246 -12.08 -10.46 -10.12
CA LEU A 246 -11.91 -10.19 -11.56
C LEU A 246 -10.77 -9.20 -11.86
N GLN A 247 -10.42 -8.36 -10.89
CA GLN A 247 -9.40 -7.34 -11.01
C GLN A 247 -8.37 -7.50 -9.89
N SER A 248 -7.10 -7.35 -10.27
CA SER A 248 -5.95 -7.30 -9.35
C SER A 248 -5.96 -6.05 -8.46
N LEU A 249 -6.69 -5.03 -8.89
CA LEU A 249 -6.95 -3.80 -8.16
C LEU A 249 -8.35 -3.89 -7.59
N GLN A 250 -8.47 -3.72 -6.27
CA GLN A 250 -9.74 -3.74 -5.57
C GLN A 250 -9.91 -2.48 -4.75
N GLU A 251 -11.03 -1.80 -4.96
CA GLU A 251 -11.41 -0.59 -4.24
C GLU A 251 -12.43 -0.95 -3.16
N PHE A 252 -12.21 -0.43 -1.96
CA PHE A 252 -13.03 -0.67 -0.78
C PHE A 252 -13.60 0.67 -0.31
N LYS A 253 -14.93 0.79 -0.26
CA LYS A 253 -15.62 2.01 0.18
C LYS A 253 -15.65 2.08 1.70
N MET A 254 -15.33 3.25 2.25
CA MET A 254 -15.26 3.49 3.69
C MET A 254 -16.60 3.93 4.26
N GLN A 255 -16.80 3.66 5.55
CA GLN A 255 -17.86 4.30 6.32
C GLN A 255 -17.66 5.82 6.32
N GLN A 256 -18.77 6.53 6.24
CA GLN A 256 -18.82 7.98 6.16
C GLN A 256 -19.39 8.61 7.44
N VAL A 257 -20.04 7.79 8.26
CA VAL A 257 -20.64 8.17 9.53
C VAL A 257 -20.18 7.22 10.63
N ASP A 258 -20.17 7.69 11.87
CA ASP A 258 -19.95 6.86 13.05
C ASP A 258 -21.21 6.07 13.45
N ASP A 259 -21.11 5.28 14.53
CA ASP A 259 -22.20 4.46 15.06
C ASP A 259 -23.44 5.28 15.48
N ASP A 260 -23.25 6.56 15.82
CA ASP A 260 -24.32 7.50 16.19
C ASP A 260 -24.93 8.21 14.97
N GLY A 261 -24.41 7.96 13.77
CA GLY A 261 -24.85 8.57 12.51
C GLY A 261 -24.27 9.97 12.27
N THR A 262 -23.23 10.35 13.00
CA THR A 262 -22.51 11.62 12.82
C THR A 262 -21.47 11.49 11.73
N ASP A 263 -21.30 12.52 10.90
CA ASP A 263 -20.28 12.54 9.87
C ASP A 263 -18.86 12.40 10.46
N LEU A 264 -18.09 11.45 9.93
CA LEU A 264 -16.69 11.28 10.29
C LEU A 264 -15.85 12.51 9.90
N PRO A 265 -14.90 12.93 10.75
CA PRO A 265 -14.05 14.08 10.48
C PRO A 265 -13.04 13.81 9.36
N LYS A 266 -12.31 14.86 8.98
CA LYS A 266 -11.14 14.71 8.12
C LYS A 266 -10.03 13.99 8.89
N MET A 267 -9.40 13.03 8.23
CA MET A 267 -8.31 12.23 8.79
C MET A 267 -6.98 12.76 8.27
N GLU A 268 -6.00 12.94 9.16
CA GLU A 268 -4.61 13.23 8.81
C GLU A 268 -3.78 11.94 8.69
N TYR A 269 -4.14 10.90 9.45
CA TYR A 269 -3.45 9.61 9.43
C TYR A 269 -4.40 8.47 9.10
N ILE A 270 -3.88 7.49 8.37
CA ILE A 270 -4.55 6.24 8.08
C ILE A 270 -3.67 5.08 8.51
N VAL A 271 -4.30 4.13 9.18
CA VAL A 271 -3.71 2.88 9.62
C VAL A 271 -4.40 1.76 8.86
N LEU A 272 -3.61 1.04 8.06
CA LEU A 272 -4.00 -0.24 7.48
C LEU A 272 -3.49 -1.35 8.40
N ALA A 273 -4.40 -1.92 9.20
CA ALA A 273 -4.12 -3.06 10.06
C ALA A 273 -4.42 -4.35 9.30
N ILE A 274 -3.39 -5.15 9.04
CA ILE A 274 -3.48 -6.38 8.25
C ILE A 274 -3.60 -7.53 9.24
N ASP A 275 -4.73 -8.22 9.22
CA ASP A 275 -5.03 -9.27 10.19
C ASP A 275 -4.58 -10.64 9.67
N ARG A 276 -4.71 -10.91 8.35
CA ARG A 276 -4.38 -12.21 7.74
C ARG A 276 -3.89 -12.08 6.30
N ASN A 277 -3.26 -13.14 5.79
CA ASN A 277 -2.96 -13.34 4.38
C ASN A 277 -3.63 -14.63 3.85
N TRP A 278 -3.33 -15.00 2.60
CA TRP A 278 -3.91 -16.16 1.94
C TRP A 278 -3.19 -17.50 2.21
N GLY A 279 -2.47 -17.62 3.34
CA GLY A 279 -1.90 -18.88 3.85
C GLY A 279 -0.38 -19.01 3.71
N SER A 280 0.31 -17.94 3.30
CA SER A 280 1.77 -17.90 3.21
C SER A 280 2.43 -17.53 4.56
N GLU A 281 3.69 -17.91 4.76
CA GLU A 281 4.51 -17.47 5.90
C GLU A 281 4.98 -16.01 5.77
N ILE A 282 4.90 -15.46 4.55
CA ILE A 282 5.27 -14.09 4.19
C ILE A 282 4.08 -13.42 3.52
N SER A 283 3.84 -12.17 3.86
CA SER A 283 2.85 -11.31 3.22
C SER A 283 3.51 -10.25 2.37
N CYS A 284 2.88 -9.92 1.25
CA CYS A 284 3.33 -8.92 0.29
C CYS A 284 2.21 -7.94 -0.04
N LEU A 285 2.46 -6.65 0.20
CA LEU A 285 1.57 -5.56 -0.22
C LEU A 285 2.22 -4.77 -1.36
N TYR A 286 1.59 -4.74 -2.54
CA TYR A 286 2.16 -4.08 -3.73
C TYR A 286 1.75 -2.62 -3.85
N ARG A 287 0.48 -2.32 -3.61
CA ARG A 287 -0.02 -0.94 -3.65
C ARG A 287 -1.12 -0.75 -2.63
N PHE A 288 -1.03 0.36 -1.91
CA PHE A 288 -2.10 0.89 -1.07
C PHE A 288 -2.35 2.34 -1.47
N ARG A 289 -3.60 2.69 -1.75
CA ARG A 289 -4.02 4.06 -2.09
C ARG A 289 -5.13 4.52 -1.17
N VAL A 290 -5.20 5.82 -0.96
CA VAL A 290 -6.26 6.45 -0.18
C VAL A 290 -6.86 7.58 -1.01
N HIS A 291 -8.18 7.51 -1.20
CA HIS A 291 -8.95 8.51 -1.94
C HIS A 291 -10.04 9.13 -1.04
N GLY A 292 -10.38 10.37 -1.32
CA GLY A 292 -11.49 11.04 -0.67
C GLY A 292 -11.53 12.54 -0.92
N ALA A 293 -12.40 13.23 -0.19
CA ALA A 293 -12.68 14.64 -0.38
C ALA A 293 -11.87 15.53 0.59
N VAL A 294 -11.25 16.57 0.04
CA VAL A 294 -10.47 17.57 0.81
C VAL A 294 -11.33 18.75 1.28
N GLU A 295 -12.52 18.94 0.70
CA GLU A 295 -13.43 20.07 0.98
C GLU A 295 -14.05 20.03 2.37
#